data_AF-A0AAW7EL71-F1
#
_entry.id   AF-A0AAW7EL71-F1
#
_cell.length_a   1.000
_cell.length_b   1.000
_cell.length_c   1.000
_cell.angle_alpha   90.00
_cell.angle_beta   90.00
_cell.angle_gamma   90.00
#
_symmetry.space_group_name_H-M   'P 1'
#
loop_
_entity.id
_entity.type
_entity.pdbx_description
1 polymer ?
#
loop_
_entity_poly.entity_id
_entity_poly.type
_entity_poly.pdbx_seq_one_letter_code
_entity_poly.pdbx_strand_id
1 'polypeptide(L)'
;MRWILLTVLTLCSFWAQADKCDFVPPPNITGAYSFTPDAMSGVLDGGVFASGQDGTVVLDCKSQEKAWLKAAMAILHSSEYAFKVGSKYYIVSFSVSYQAKDIVANKAKYTLSDFFDMAGLVLNYSIVEAPDRGAATIIAPGATIPLVTELSLEYCQGNENNCSSKKLNYNLNVTIMVDITTCYFGNQEIDLGRININDLDKKKFELHPVIFTCQASGAGNLKFTPDNLLFYFEPMSPLAEDSMTLTNDYGTAANSAGSVGFQLSMDGSTSIGYGRSNLYRSGDVKANIVPINIYARTRTYAGKVTAGETMSRVKVVIDYN
;
A
#
# COMPACT_ATOMS: atom_id res chain seq x y z
N MET A 1 -11.75 -0.01 -17.24
CA MET A 1 -12.94 -0.86 -16.99
C MET A 1 -13.48 -0.50 -15.62
N ARG A 2 -14.75 -0.08 -15.56
CA ARG A 2 -15.47 0.18 -14.31
C ARG A 2 -15.74 -1.16 -13.63
N TRP A 3 -15.22 -1.33 -12.42
CA TRP A 3 -15.72 -2.34 -11.50
C TRP A 3 -16.15 -1.63 -10.23
N ILE A 4 -17.45 -1.34 -10.19
CA ILE A 4 -18.21 -1.17 -8.95
C ILE A 4 -18.32 -2.58 -8.38
N LEU A 5 -17.68 -2.86 -7.24
CA LEU A 5 -18.05 -4.01 -6.41
C LEU A 5 -18.71 -3.47 -5.14
N LEU A 6 -20.05 -3.44 -5.21
CA LEU A 6 -20.94 -3.10 -4.12
C LEU A 6 -21.15 -4.36 -3.25
N THR A 7 -20.81 -4.23 -1.96
CA THR A 7 -21.40 -4.84 -0.74
C THR A 7 -21.59 -6.36 -0.63
N VAL A 8 -21.12 -6.97 0.47
CA VAL A 8 -21.99 -7.66 1.46
C VAL A 8 -21.32 -7.62 2.86
N LEU A 9 -21.99 -6.97 3.82
CA LEU A 9 -21.73 -7.14 5.25
C LEU A 9 -22.43 -8.43 5.67
N THR A 10 -21.75 -9.58 5.59
CA THR A 10 -22.25 -10.80 6.25
C THR A 10 -21.88 -10.74 7.72
N LEU A 11 -22.61 -9.93 8.49
CA LEU A 11 -22.81 -10.24 9.89
C LEU A 11 -23.60 -11.55 9.90
N CYS A 12 -22.93 -12.67 10.22
CA CYS A 12 -23.64 -13.90 10.52
C CYS A 12 -24.68 -13.56 11.60
N SER A 13 -25.95 -13.57 11.21
CA SER A 13 -27.08 -13.38 12.11
C SER A 13 -27.07 -14.52 13.12
N PHE A 14 -26.75 -14.22 14.38
CA PHE A 14 -26.99 -15.15 15.48
C PHE A 14 -27.83 -14.49 16.56
N TRP A 15 -28.52 -15.36 17.28
CA TRP A 15 -29.61 -15.00 18.18
C TRP A 15 -29.10 -15.08 19.62
N ALA A 16 -29.08 -13.98 20.37
CA ALA A 16 -29.12 -14.06 21.83
C ALA A 16 -30.59 -13.91 22.27
N GLN A 17 -31.11 -14.92 22.96
CA GLN A 17 -32.49 -14.92 23.45
C GLN A 17 -32.51 -14.32 24.86
N ALA A 18 -33.03 -13.10 24.99
CA ALA A 18 -33.07 -12.38 26.27
C ALA A 18 -34.13 -12.92 27.25
N ASP A 19 -34.99 -13.83 26.82
CA ASP A 19 -36.03 -14.40 27.68
C ASP A 19 -35.45 -15.29 28.80
N LYS A 20 -34.18 -15.72 28.70
CA LYS A 20 -33.48 -16.49 29.73
C LYS A 20 -32.05 -16.02 30.04
N CYS A 21 -31.52 -15.01 29.35
CA CYS A 21 -30.10 -14.67 29.36
C CYS A 21 -29.17 -15.87 29.06
N ASP A 22 -29.66 -16.82 28.25
CA ASP A 22 -28.86 -17.92 27.72
C ASP A 22 -27.94 -17.41 26.60
N PHE A 23 -26.66 -17.23 26.93
CA PHE A 23 -25.63 -16.81 25.97
C PHE A 23 -25.00 -18.02 25.27
N VAL A 24 -25.37 -18.26 24.02
CA VAL A 24 -24.69 -19.25 23.17
C VAL A 24 -23.53 -18.54 22.44
N PRO A 25 -22.27 -18.92 22.69
CA PRO A 25 -21.15 -18.30 21.99
C PRO A 25 -21.23 -18.63 20.49
N PRO A 26 -21.02 -17.64 19.61
CA PRO A 26 -20.82 -17.94 18.21
C PRO A 26 -19.48 -18.69 18.01
N PRO A 27 -19.31 -19.42 16.89
CA PRO A 27 -17.98 -19.82 16.41
C PRO A 27 -17.13 -18.56 16.14
N ASN A 28 -15.80 -18.71 15.97
CA ASN A 28 -14.90 -17.60 15.66
C ASN A 28 -15.48 -16.69 14.55
N ILE A 29 -15.58 -15.40 14.85
CA ILE A 29 -16.17 -14.41 13.94
C ILE A 29 -15.05 -13.56 13.36
N THR A 30 -15.11 -13.37 12.05
CA THR A 30 -14.28 -12.45 11.27
C THR A 30 -15.20 -11.47 10.57
N GLY A 31 -14.82 -10.20 10.53
CA GLY A 31 -15.43 -9.25 9.61
C GLY A 31 -14.39 -8.34 8.99
N ALA A 32 -14.77 -7.74 7.87
CA ALA A 32 -13.89 -6.94 7.04
C ALA A 32 -14.42 -5.52 6.90
N TYR A 33 -13.51 -4.56 6.95
CA TYR A 33 -13.77 -3.14 6.81
C TYR A 33 -12.74 -2.55 5.85
N SER A 34 -13.19 -1.73 4.91
CA SER A 34 -12.31 -1.03 3.98
C SER A 34 -12.66 0.45 4.00
N PHE A 35 -11.66 1.32 4.01
CA PHE A 35 -11.87 2.76 4.01
C PHE A 35 -10.82 3.52 3.20
N THR A 36 -11.20 4.73 2.81
CA THR A 36 -10.40 5.68 2.06
C THR A 36 -10.10 6.90 2.95
N PRO A 37 -8.95 6.97 3.65
CA PRO A 37 -8.62 8.15 4.42
C PRO A 37 -8.57 9.38 3.52
N ASP A 38 -9.13 10.48 4.00
CA ASP A 38 -9.09 11.82 3.42
C ASP A 38 -8.18 12.77 4.21
N ALA A 39 -7.80 12.39 5.43
CA ALA A 39 -6.87 13.09 6.30
C ALA A 39 -5.81 12.14 6.89
N MET A 40 -4.73 12.71 7.43
CA MET A 40 -3.67 11.95 8.11
C MET A 40 -4.15 11.30 9.41
N SER A 41 -5.22 11.79 10.01
CA SER A 41 -5.83 11.18 11.19
C SER A 41 -7.33 11.34 11.11
N GLY A 42 -8.07 10.39 11.68
CA GLY A 42 -9.52 10.48 11.70
C GLY A 42 -10.17 9.32 12.42
N VAL A 43 -11.48 9.24 12.21
CA VAL A 43 -12.37 8.27 12.81
C VAL A 43 -12.97 7.41 11.71
N LEU A 44 -13.02 6.10 11.92
CA LEU A 44 -13.78 5.19 11.08
C LEU A 44 -15.21 5.10 11.62
N ASP A 45 -16.06 6.03 11.18
CA ASP A 45 -17.49 6.05 11.54
C ASP A 45 -18.26 5.08 10.62
N GLY A 46 -18.02 3.78 10.83
CA GLY A 46 -18.94 2.77 10.35
C GLY A 46 -20.13 2.76 11.30
N GLY A 47 -21.35 2.95 10.79
CA GLY A 47 -22.62 2.71 11.53
C GLY A 47 -22.85 1.26 11.99
N VAL A 48 -21.77 0.53 12.24
CA VAL A 48 -21.64 -0.79 12.87
C VAL A 48 -21.05 -0.64 14.30
N PHE A 49 -20.60 0.56 14.67
CA PHE A 49 -19.80 0.77 15.87
C PHE A 49 -20.24 1.95 16.75
N ALA A 50 -21.42 2.53 16.54
CA ALA A 50 -21.77 3.79 17.23
C ALA A 50 -23.14 3.79 17.90
N SER A 51 -23.20 3.45 19.19
CA SER A 51 -24.04 4.12 20.22
C SER A 51 -23.87 3.61 21.68
N GLY A 52 -23.04 4.21 22.56
CA GLY A 52 -23.22 3.99 24.02
C GLY A 52 -22.05 4.24 24.97
N GLN A 53 -22.29 4.68 26.22
CA GLN A 53 -21.26 5.04 27.23
C GLN A 53 -20.52 3.89 27.90
N ASP A 54 -19.28 4.21 28.29
CA ASP A 54 -18.22 3.36 28.84
C ASP A 54 -17.99 2.10 28.00
N GLY A 55 -16.76 1.60 27.92
CA GLY A 55 -16.47 0.34 27.23
C GLY A 55 -17.09 -0.85 27.96
N THR A 56 -18.27 -0.71 28.55
CA THR A 56 -18.94 -1.55 29.52
C THR A 56 -20.45 -1.27 29.46
N VAL A 57 -21.17 -2.06 28.67
CA VAL A 57 -22.63 -1.98 28.56
C VAL A 57 -23.22 -2.99 29.54
N VAL A 58 -24.13 -2.57 30.43
CA VAL A 58 -24.85 -3.47 31.35
C VAL A 58 -26.31 -3.61 30.90
N LEU A 59 -26.75 -4.83 30.63
CA LEU A 59 -28.11 -5.19 30.27
C LEU A 59 -28.79 -5.92 31.43
N ASP A 60 -29.87 -5.35 31.97
CA ASP A 60 -30.68 -6.00 32.99
C ASP A 60 -31.60 -7.07 32.39
N CYS A 61 -31.45 -8.31 32.86
CA CYS A 61 -32.25 -9.46 32.46
C CYS A 61 -33.61 -9.41 33.18
N LYS A 62 -34.63 -8.79 32.58
CA LYS A 62 -35.97 -8.65 33.20
C LYS A 62 -36.68 -9.99 33.50
N SER A 63 -36.26 -11.09 32.88
CA SER A 63 -36.85 -12.42 33.07
C SER A 63 -36.27 -13.21 34.25
N GLN A 64 -35.20 -12.73 34.90
CA GLN A 64 -34.59 -13.36 36.07
C GLN A 64 -34.30 -12.34 37.17
N GLU A 65 -34.48 -12.73 38.43
CA GLU A 65 -34.29 -11.83 39.56
C GLU A 65 -32.79 -11.49 39.74
N LYS A 66 -32.45 -10.19 39.66
CA LYS A 66 -31.09 -9.65 39.83
C LYS A 66 -30.06 -10.27 38.88
N ALA A 67 -30.40 -10.47 37.60
CA ALA A 67 -29.44 -10.90 36.59
C ALA A 67 -29.08 -9.76 35.65
N TRP A 68 -27.79 -9.62 35.33
CA TRP A 68 -27.29 -8.64 34.37
C TRP A 68 -26.18 -9.21 33.50
N LEU A 69 -26.06 -8.67 32.28
CA LEU A 69 -25.00 -8.99 31.33
C LEU A 69 -24.18 -7.73 31.05
N LYS A 70 -22.86 -7.82 31.24
CA LYS A 70 -21.92 -6.75 30.95
C LYS A 70 -21.06 -7.09 29.74
N ALA A 71 -20.93 -6.16 28.81
CA ALA A 71 -20.12 -6.32 27.61
C ALA A 71 -19.02 -5.26 27.58
N ALA A 72 -17.76 -5.68 27.46
CA ALA A 72 -16.61 -4.81 27.37
C ALA A 72 -15.69 -5.18 26.22
N MET A 73 -15.18 -4.17 25.49
CA MET A 73 -14.32 -4.38 24.33
C MET A 73 -12.92 -3.82 24.54
N ALA A 74 -11.91 -4.50 24.02
CA ALA A 74 -10.52 -4.02 23.94
C ALA A 74 -9.85 -4.45 22.63
N ILE A 75 -8.98 -3.61 22.07
CA ILE A 75 -7.98 -4.08 21.11
C ILE A 75 -6.90 -4.81 21.91
N LEU A 76 -6.67 -6.08 21.59
CA LEU A 76 -5.70 -6.90 22.33
C LEU A 76 -4.25 -6.50 22.02
N HIS A 77 -4.00 -5.96 20.83
CA HIS A 77 -2.66 -5.57 20.38
C HIS A 77 -2.71 -4.30 19.54
N SER A 78 -1.98 -3.25 19.93
CA SER A 78 -1.64 -2.18 18.99
C SER A 78 -0.53 -2.70 18.07
N SER A 79 -0.89 -3.10 16.87
CA SER A 79 0.09 -3.32 15.81
C SER A 79 0.25 -2.03 15.04
N GLU A 80 1.47 -1.51 15.03
CA GLU A 80 1.87 -0.45 14.11
C GLU A 80 2.16 -1.09 12.75
N TYR A 81 1.60 -0.50 11.71
CA TYR A 81 1.85 -0.90 10.34
C TYR A 81 2.57 0.22 9.62
N ALA A 82 3.42 -0.11 8.65
CA ALA A 82 4.11 0.88 7.86
C ALA A 82 3.93 0.60 6.37
N PHE A 83 3.73 1.64 5.58
CA PHE A 83 3.91 1.58 4.14
C PHE A 83 4.99 2.57 3.73
N LYS A 84 5.67 2.29 2.63
CA LYS A 84 6.77 3.11 2.11
C LYS A 84 6.32 3.87 0.88
N VAL A 85 6.76 5.12 0.77
CA VAL A 85 6.55 5.96 -0.42
C VAL A 85 7.86 6.68 -0.73
N GLY A 86 8.51 6.29 -1.83
CA GLY A 86 9.85 6.79 -2.16
C GLY A 86 10.86 6.36 -1.09
N SER A 87 11.57 7.31 -0.48
CA SER A 87 12.48 7.02 0.63
C SER A 87 11.85 7.08 2.02
N LYS A 88 10.58 7.48 2.12
CA LYS A 88 9.90 7.77 3.39
C LYS A 88 9.00 6.64 3.86
N TYR A 89 8.86 6.48 5.17
CA TYR A 89 7.90 5.58 5.79
C TYR A 89 6.70 6.36 6.33
N TYR A 90 5.53 5.72 6.30
CA TYR A 90 4.32 6.23 6.94
C TYR A 90 3.82 5.14 7.88
N ILE A 91 3.76 5.48 9.18
CA ILE A 91 3.28 4.57 10.22
C ILE A 91 1.79 4.81 10.41
N VAL A 92 1.01 3.74 10.28
CA VAL A 92 -0.41 3.69 10.62
C VAL A 92 -0.56 3.06 11.99
N SER A 93 -1.18 3.80 12.89
CA SER A 93 -1.60 3.30 14.20
C SER A 93 -3.12 3.32 14.32
N PHE A 94 -3.64 2.33 15.02
CA PHE A 94 -5.05 2.22 15.35
C PHE A 94 -5.22 2.33 16.85
N SER A 95 -6.23 3.08 17.27
CA SER A 95 -6.64 3.14 18.68
C SER A 95 -8.16 3.12 18.78
N VAL A 96 -8.65 2.69 19.94
CA VAL A 96 -10.09 2.72 20.23
C VAL A 96 -10.38 3.87 21.17
N SER A 97 -11.39 4.64 20.83
CA SER A 97 -12.12 5.46 21.80
C SER A 97 -13.56 4.97 21.90
N TYR A 98 -14.30 5.43 22.90
CA TYR A 98 -15.70 5.08 23.10
C TYR A 98 -16.53 6.37 23.08
N GLN A 99 -17.65 6.38 22.38
CA GLN A 99 -18.56 7.52 22.34
C GLN A 99 -19.93 7.19 22.95
N ALA A 100 -20.29 8.01 23.94
CA ALA A 100 -21.57 8.04 24.62
C ALA A 100 -22.76 8.14 23.65
N LYS A 101 -23.74 7.23 23.74
CA LYS A 101 -25.11 7.44 23.24
C LYS A 101 -26.15 6.74 24.12
N ASP A 102 -27.41 7.10 23.95
CA ASP A 102 -28.54 6.47 24.64
C ASP A 102 -28.82 5.08 24.08
N ILE A 103 -28.82 4.07 24.95
CA ILE A 103 -29.12 2.68 24.59
C ILE A 103 -30.64 2.57 24.34
N VAL A 104 -31.03 1.99 23.20
CA VAL A 104 -32.41 1.55 22.98
C VAL A 104 -32.64 0.29 23.80
N ALA A 105 -32.84 0.45 25.10
CA ALA A 105 -33.31 -0.61 25.97
C ALA A 105 -34.69 -1.08 25.49
N ASN A 106 -34.94 -2.40 25.55
CA ASN A 106 -36.19 -3.10 25.21
C ASN A 106 -36.23 -3.86 23.86
N LYS A 107 -35.11 -4.35 23.35
CA LYS A 107 -35.17 -5.45 22.36
C LYS A 107 -35.42 -6.79 23.07
N ALA A 108 -36.31 -7.61 22.52
CA ALA A 108 -36.52 -8.99 22.98
C ALA A 108 -35.30 -9.90 22.70
N LYS A 109 -34.43 -9.49 21.76
CA LYS A 109 -33.22 -10.21 21.35
C LYS A 109 -32.13 -9.22 20.96
N TYR A 110 -30.89 -9.50 21.38
CA TYR A 110 -29.72 -8.72 21.01
C TYR A 110 -28.79 -9.57 20.12
N THR A 111 -28.21 -8.94 19.11
CA THR A 111 -27.20 -9.50 18.23
C THR A 111 -25.81 -8.99 18.63
N LEU A 112 -24.75 -9.59 18.12
CA LEU A 112 -23.40 -9.05 18.32
C LEU A 112 -23.20 -7.68 17.69
N SER A 113 -23.88 -7.39 16.57
CA SER A 113 -23.93 -6.03 16.03
C SER A 113 -24.52 -5.07 17.06
N ASP A 114 -25.61 -5.47 17.74
CA ASP A 114 -26.16 -4.65 18.81
C ASP A 114 -25.14 -4.45 19.94
N PHE A 115 -24.32 -5.46 20.28
CA PHE A 115 -23.25 -5.29 21.29
C PHE A 115 -22.11 -4.36 20.81
N PHE A 116 -21.73 -4.42 19.53
CA PHE A 116 -20.74 -3.49 18.94
C PHE A 116 -21.27 -2.06 18.89
N ASP A 117 -22.52 -1.88 18.48
CA ASP A 117 -23.21 -0.60 18.48
C ASP A 117 -23.34 -0.08 19.92
N MET A 118 -23.86 -0.89 20.86
CA MET A 118 -24.01 -0.52 22.27
C MET A 118 -22.67 -0.18 22.95
N ALA A 119 -21.58 -0.87 22.60
CA ALA A 119 -20.25 -0.58 23.14
C ALA A 119 -19.67 0.75 22.63
N GLY A 120 -20.29 1.39 21.63
CA GLY A 120 -19.90 2.72 21.16
C GLY A 120 -18.46 2.80 20.64
N LEU A 121 -17.97 1.72 20.02
CA LEU A 121 -16.60 1.59 19.56
C LEU A 121 -16.27 2.62 18.47
N VAL A 122 -15.27 3.45 18.72
CA VAL A 122 -14.77 4.38 17.71
C VAL A 122 -13.34 3.99 17.38
N LEU A 123 -13.15 3.44 16.18
CA LEU A 123 -11.82 3.09 15.69
C LEU A 123 -11.16 4.35 15.10
N ASN A 124 -10.22 4.91 15.86
CA ASN A 124 -9.38 6.02 15.42
C ASN A 124 -8.18 5.48 14.66
N TYR A 125 -7.76 6.22 13.64
CA TYR A 125 -6.52 5.97 12.94
C TYR A 125 -5.64 7.22 12.89
N SER A 126 -4.33 7.01 12.88
CA SER A 126 -3.33 8.06 12.67
C SER A 126 -2.26 7.56 11.71
N ILE A 127 -1.90 8.39 10.73
CA ILE A 127 -0.88 8.16 9.72
C ILE A 127 0.18 9.24 9.90
N VAL A 128 1.40 8.83 10.25
CA VAL A 128 2.49 9.77 10.55
C VAL A 128 3.70 9.44 9.68
N GLU A 129 4.29 10.45 9.05
CA GLU A 129 5.57 10.29 8.36
C GLU A 129 6.67 9.97 9.38
N ALA A 130 7.45 8.94 9.11
CA ALA A 130 8.54 8.47 9.96
C ALA A 130 9.84 8.29 9.14
N PRO A 131 11.01 8.51 9.76
CA PRO A 131 12.30 8.36 9.11
C PRO A 131 12.63 6.89 8.79
N ASP A 132 12.13 5.97 9.62
CA ASP A 132 12.25 4.53 9.43
C ASP A 132 10.96 3.83 9.92
N ARG A 133 10.82 2.54 9.59
CA ARG A 133 9.65 1.75 9.98
C ARG A 133 9.61 1.37 11.46
N GLY A 134 10.71 1.50 12.19
CA GLY A 134 10.87 0.96 13.53
C GLY A 134 10.53 -0.54 13.61
N ALA A 135 9.63 -0.88 14.53
CA ALA A 135 9.10 -2.23 14.72
C ALA A 135 7.83 -2.50 13.89
N ALA A 136 7.33 -1.52 13.13
CA ALA A 136 6.08 -1.64 12.41
C ALA A 136 6.16 -2.67 11.26
N THR A 137 5.06 -3.37 11.05
CA THR A 137 4.96 -4.38 9.98
C THR A 137 4.74 -3.70 8.63
N ILE A 138 5.56 -4.03 7.62
CA ILE A 138 5.40 -3.45 6.29
C ILE A 138 4.16 -4.03 5.62
N ILE A 139 3.30 -3.15 5.11
CA ILE A 139 2.10 -3.49 4.35
C ILE A 139 2.14 -2.84 2.98
N ALA A 140 1.63 -3.54 1.98
CA ALA A 140 1.33 -2.93 0.69
C ALA A 140 0.05 -2.09 0.81
N PRO A 141 -0.06 -0.97 0.06
CA PRO A 141 -1.32 -0.26 -0.09
C PRO A 141 -2.45 -1.20 -0.53
N GLY A 142 -3.61 -1.13 0.11
CA GLY A 142 -4.73 -2.04 -0.16
C GLY A 142 -4.59 -3.45 0.45
N ALA A 143 -3.51 -3.74 1.18
CA ALA A 143 -3.41 -4.97 1.95
C ALA A 143 -4.39 -4.96 3.14
N THR A 144 -4.92 -6.14 3.46
CA THR A 144 -5.80 -6.33 4.61
C THR A 144 -4.99 -6.55 5.89
N ILE A 145 -5.32 -5.78 6.91
CA ILE A 145 -4.68 -5.74 8.21
C ILE A 145 -5.60 -6.40 9.24
N PRO A 146 -5.21 -7.52 9.87
CA PRO A 146 -6.01 -8.11 10.93
C PRO A 146 -5.78 -7.37 12.26
N LEU A 147 -6.80 -6.66 12.75
CA LEU A 147 -6.84 -6.11 14.10
C LEU A 147 -7.58 -7.10 15.01
N VAL A 148 -6.87 -7.62 16.01
CA VAL A 148 -7.46 -8.55 16.98
C VAL A 148 -8.13 -7.76 18.10
N THR A 149 -9.44 -7.94 18.23
CA THR A 149 -10.25 -7.34 19.29
C THR A 149 -10.80 -8.43 20.20
N GLU A 150 -10.89 -8.16 21.49
CA GLU A 150 -11.56 -9.01 22.47
C GLU A 150 -12.85 -8.33 22.91
N LEU A 151 -13.95 -9.09 22.88
CA LEU A 151 -15.18 -8.78 23.57
C LEU A 151 -15.29 -9.68 24.80
N SER A 152 -15.21 -9.08 25.98
CA SER A 152 -15.47 -9.71 27.27
C SER A 152 -16.95 -9.57 27.62
N LEU A 153 -17.62 -10.69 27.82
CA LEU A 153 -18.99 -10.78 28.29
C LEU A 153 -19.01 -11.34 29.71
N GLU A 154 -19.63 -10.65 30.65
CA GLU A 154 -19.74 -11.04 32.05
C GLU A 154 -21.22 -11.14 32.42
N TYR A 155 -21.70 -12.35 32.65
CA TYR A 155 -23.07 -12.61 33.10
C TYR A 155 -23.07 -12.86 34.60
N CYS A 156 -23.87 -12.13 35.35
CA CYS A 156 -24.00 -12.27 36.79
C CYS A 156 -25.46 -12.52 37.18
N GLN A 157 -25.68 -13.38 38.17
CA GLN A 157 -27.01 -13.71 38.68
C GLN A 157 -27.05 -13.67 40.21
N GLY A 158 -27.93 -12.83 40.77
CA GLY A 158 -28.12 -12.67 42.21
C GLY A 158 -27.24 -11.56 42.79
N ASN A 159 -26.34 -11.90 43.71
CA ASN A 159 -25.33 -10.97 44.25
C ASN A 159 -24.05 -11.06 43.40
N GLU A 160 -23.25 -10.00 43.35
CA GLU A 160 -22.03 -9.82 42.52
C GLU A 160 -20.98 -10.96 42.56
N ASN A 161 -21.15 -11.96 43.43
CA ASN A 161 -20.23 -13.08 43.60
C ASN A 161 -20.48 -14.29 42.68
N ASN A 162 -21.60 -14.32 41.92
CA ASN A 162 -21.89 -15.41 40.99
C ASN A 162 -21.90 -14.91 39.54
N CYS A 163 -20.70 -14.62 39.05
CA CYS A 163 -20.46 -14.11 37.71
C CYS A 163 -19.71 -15.15 36.87
N SER A 164 -20.15 -15.30 35.62
CA SER A 164 -19.49 -16.11 34.60
C SER A 164 -18.99 -15.19 33.50
N SER A 165 -17.67 -15.18 33.29
CA SER A 165 -17.04 -14.39 32.24
C SER A 165 -16.76 -15.25 31.01
N LYS A 166 -16.98 -14.70 29.83
CA LYS A 166 -16.63 -15.31 28.56
C LYS A 166 -15.95 -14.30 27.65
N LYS A 167 -14.79 -14.68 27.12
CA LYS A 167 -14.02 -13.88 26.16
C LYS A 167 -14.31 -14.38 24.76
N LEU A 168 -14.54 -13.44 23.85
CA LEU A 168 -14.72 -13.69 22.43
C LEU A 168 -13.66 -12.90 21.67
N ASN A 169 -12.82 -13.59 20.93
CA ASN A 169 -11.86 -12.97 20.05
C ASN A 169 -12.50 -12.75 18.66
N TYR A 170 -12.41 -11.52 18.17
CA TYR A 170 -12.87 -11.13 16.86
C TYR A 170 -11.73 -10.48 16.07
N ASN A 171 -11.56 -10.93 14.84
CA ASN A 171 -10.61 -10.32 13.90
C ASN A 171 -11.35 -9.29 13.04
N LEU A 172 -11.00 -8.02 13.21
CA LEU A 172 -11.39 -6.94 12.34
C LEU A 172 -10.35 -6.77 11.24
N ASN A 173 -10.68 -7.21 10.04
CA ASN A 173 -9.82 -7.10 8.87
C ASN A 173 -9.97 -5.71 8.26
N VAL A 174 -9.02 -4.82 8.48
CA VAL A 174 -9.04 -3.44 7.99
C VAL A 174 -8.18 -3.31 6.74
N THR A 175 -8.77 -2.82 5.65
CA THR A 175 -8.05 -2.48 4.42
C THR A 175 -7.97 -0.97 4.27
N ILE A 176 -6.76 -0.44 4.17
CA ILE A 176 -6.52 0.99 3.95
C ILE A 176 -6.28 1.23 2.46
N MET A 177 -7.12 2.06 1.85
CA MET A 177 -6.98 2.45 0.45
C MET A 177 -6.40 3.86 0.37
N VAL A 178 -5.12 3.99 0.04
CA VAL A 178 -4.44 5.26 -0.20
C VAL A 178 -4.20 5.47 -1.69
N ASP A 179 -4.01 6.73 -2.09
CA ASP A 179 -3.61 7.08 -3.46
C ASP A 179 -2.12 7.41 -3.48
N ILE A 180 -1.32 6.52 -4.07
CA ILE A 180 0.12 6.71 -4.19
C ILE A 180 0.43 7.10 -5.62
N THR A 181 1.19 8.19 -5.75
CA THR A 181 1.73 8.63 -7.03
C THR A 181 2.70 7.59 -7.55
N THR A 182 2.30 6.91 -8.63
CA THR A 182 3.18 6.02 -9.39
C THR A 182 3.58 6.72 -10.67
N CYS A 183 4.85 6.64 -10.97
CA CYS A 183 5.46 7.08 -12.20
C CYS A 183 5.65 5.93 -13.18
N TYR A 184 5.64 6.24 -14.45
CA TYR A 184 5.95 5.33 -15.53
C TYR A 184 6.83 6.02 -16.55
N PHE A 185 7.63 5.23 -17.25
CA PHE A 185 8.43 5.68 -18.36
C PHE A 185 7.71 5.32 -19.66
N GLY A 186 7.16 6.31 -20.37
CA GLY A 186 6.63 6.08 -21.71
C GLY A 186 7.75 5.76 -22.70
N ASN A 187 7.41 5.08 -23.80
CA ASN A 187 8.36 4.87 -24.89
C ASN A 187 8.87 6.23 -25.39
N GLN A 188 10.19 6.42 -25.31
CA GLN A 188 10.89 7.62 -25.72
C GLN A 188 12.10 7.21 -26.54
N GLU A 189 12.43 8.02 -27.54
CA GLU A 189 13.56 7.80 -28.45
C GLU A 189 14.65 8.83 -28.16
N ILE A 190 15.89 8.36 -28.08
CA ILE A 190 17.08 9.22 -27.98
C ILE A 190 17.78 9.13 -29.34
N ASP A 191 17.65 10.19 -30.14
CA ASP A 191 18.33 10.30 -31.42
C ASP A 191 19.73 10.91 -31.23
N LEU A 192 20.78 10.15 -31.58
CA LEU A 192 22.16 10.63 -31.63
C LEU A 192 22.56 11.22 -32.99
N GLY A 193 21.61 11.27 -33.93
CA GLY A 193 21.77 11.79 -35.26
C GLY A 193 22.73 10.96 -36.13
N ARG A 194 23.22 11.61 -37.18
CA ARG A 194 24.17 11.00 -38.12
C ARG A 194 25.59 11.18 -37.61
N ILE A 195 26.31 10.07 -37.47
CA ILE A 195 27.67 10.04 -36.95
C ILE A 195 28.63 9.57 -38.04
N ASN A 196 29.75 10.27 -38.20
CA ASN A 196 30.82 9.85 -39.09
C ASN A 196 31.51 8.61 -38.51
N ILE A 197 31.75 7.59 -39.34
CA ILE A 197 32.40 6.35 -38.93
C ILE A 197 33.75 6.57 -38.24
N ASN A 198 34.49 7.62 -38.63
CA ASN A 198 35.80 7.95 -38.07
C ASN A 198 35.73 8.59 -36.66
N ASP A 199 34.54 8.91 -36.19
CA ASP A 199 34.30 9.62 -34.93
C ASP A 199 33.55 8.79 -33.89
N LEU A 200 33.15 7.56 -34.23
CA LEU A 200 32.33 6.68 -33.37
C LEU A 200 32.87 6.56 -31.93
N ASP A 201 34.17 6.31 -31.76
CA ASP A 201 34.76 6.15 -30.42
C ASP A 201 35.32 7.47 -29.83
N LYS A 202 35.35 8.55 -30.62
CA LYS A 202 35.81 9.87 -30.18
C LYS A 202 34.69 10.67 -29.54
N LYS A 203 33.43 10.33 -29.82
CA LYS A 203 32.25 10.98 -29.25
C LYS A 203 32.25 10.85 -27.72
N LYS A 204 32.10 12.00 -27.07
CA LYS A 204 31.83 12.09 -25.64
C LYS A 204 30.35 11.80 -25.39
N PHE A 205 30.00 11.61 -24.13
CA PHE A 205 28.62 11.55 -23.68
C PHE A 205 27.91 12.87 -23.98
N GLU A 206 26.78 12.79 -24.68
CA GLU A 206 25.90 13.92 -25.00
C GLU A 206 24.62 13.81 -24.15
N LEU A 207 24.10 14.95 -23.68
CA LEU A 207 22.93 14.99 -22.78
C LEU A 207 21.63 14.88 -23.57
N HIS A 208 20.79 13.92 -23.18
CA HIS A 208 19.45 13.70 -23.70
C HIS A 208 18.43 13.65 -22.54
N PRO A 209 17.71 14.74 -22.27
CA PRO A 209 16.68 14.77 -21.25
C PRO A 209 15.50 13.87 -21.65
N VAL A 210 15.09 13.00 -20.74
CA VAL A 210 13.85 12.21 -20.86
C VAL A 210 12.97 12.48 -19.65
N ILE A 211 11.69 12.13 -19.73
CA ILE A 211 10.74 12.37 -18.65
C ILE A 211 10.07 11.09 -18.17
N PHE A 212 9.94 10.92 -16.85
CA PHE A 212 8.90 10.06 -16.29
C PHE A 212 7.62 10.87 -16.12
N THR A 213 6.50 10.23 -16.44
CA THR A 213 5.18 10.78 -16.14
C THR A 213 4.65 10.08 -14.90
N CYS A 214 4.15 10.86 -13.95
CA CYS A 214 3.61 10.38 -12.70
C CYS A 214 2.10 10.63 -12.63
N GLN A 215 1.39 9.65 -12.12
CA GLN A 215 -0.03 9.75 -11.87
C GLN A 215 -0.35 9.10 -10.55
N ALA A 216 -1.23 9.76 -9.80
CA ALA A 216 -1.82 9.14 -8.63
C ALA A 216 -2.71 7.99 -9.13
N SER A 217 -2.38 6.78 -8.71
CA SER A 217 -3.11 5.57 -9.05
C SER A 217 -3.45 4.82 -7.77
N GLY A 218 -4.66 5.03 -7.28
CA GLY A 218 -5.16 4.36 -6.09
C GLY A 218 -6.64 4.64 -5.89
N ALA A 219 -7.22 3.98 -4.89
CA ALA A 219 -8.62 4.13 -4.53
C ALA A 219 -8.83 5.11 -3.35
N GLY A 220 -7.77 5.69 -2.81
CA GLY A 220 -7.81 6.60 -1.66
C GLY A 220 -8.02 8.07 -2.01
N ASN A 221 -8.37 8.87 -1.00
CA ASN A 221 -8.47 10.33 -1.14
C ASN A 221 -7.15 11.02 -0.73
N LEU A 222 -6.47 10.47 0.28
CA LEU A 222 -5.16 10.95 0.72
C LEU A 222 -4.09 10.58 -0.31
N LYS A 223 -3.40 11.61 -0.82
CA LYS A 223 -2.39 11.49 -1.87
C LYS A 223 -0.99 11.54 -1.31
N PHE A 224 -0.19 10.53 -1.63
CA PHE A 224 1.23 10.49 -1.31
C PHE A 224 2.06 10.58 -2.58
N THR A 225 3.05 11.46 -2.56
CA THR A 225 4.00 11.62 -3.67
C THR A 225 5.39 11.24 -3.17
N PRO A 226 6.09 10.32 -3.85
CA PRO A 226 7.46 9.98 -3.48
C PRO A 226 8.37 11.19 -3.64
N ASP A 227 9.36 11.30 -2.75
CA ASP A 227 10.38 12.34 -2.82
C ASP A 227 11.23 12.19 -4.09
N ASN A 228 11.66 10.96 -4.39
CA ASN A 228 12.38 10.60 -5.61
C ASN A 228 11.98 9.19 -6.05
N LEU A 229 12.37 8.85 -7.28
CA LEU A 229 12.25 7.52 -7.84
C LEU A 229 13.60 6.83 -7.77
N LEU A 230 13.56 5.58 -7.32
CA LEU A 230 14.64 4.64 -7.56
C LEU A 230 14.30 3.85 -8.81
N PHE A 231 15.25 3.72 -9.73
CA PHE A 231 15.04 3.00 -10.98
C PHE A 231 16.35 2.37 -11.46
N TYR A 232 16.25 1.38 -12.33
CA TYR A 232 17.38 0.76 -13.00
C TYR A 232 17.06 0.48 -14.46
N PHE A 233 18.09 0.21 -15.25
CA PHE A 233 17.98 -0.09 -16.67
C PHE A 233 18.15 -1.60 -16.89
N GLU A 234 17.19 -2.23 -17.55
CA GLU A 234 17.29 -3.60 -18.07
C GLU A 234 17.62 -3.55 -19.56
N PRO A 235 18.69 -4.25 -20.01
CA PRO A 235 19.04 -4.26 -21.41
C PRO A 235 18.00 -5.08 -22.18
N MET A 236 17.42 -4.49 -23.23
CA MET A 236 16.55 -5.23 -24.15
C MET A 236 17.33 -5.69 -25.38
N SER A 237 18.24 -4.84 -25.86
CA SER A 237 19.33 -5.26 -26.74
C SER A 237 20.38 -6.04 -25.96
N PRO A 238 21.01 -7.07 -26.55
CA PRO A 238 22.14 -7.75 -25.93
C PRO A 238 23.25 -6.77 -25.53
N LEU A 239 24.01 -7.14 -24.50
CA LEU A 239 25.22 -6.42 -24.12
C LEU A 239 26.42 -7.02 -24.84
N ALA A 240 27.35 -6.17 -25.25
CA ALA A 240 28.67 -6.59 -25.71
C ALA A 240 29.49 -7.19 -24.55
N GLU A 241 30.67 -7.73 -24.86
CA GLU A 241 31.55 -8.37 -23.86
C GLU A 241 31.96 -7.42 -22.72
N ASP A 242 31.98 -6.11 -22.97
CA ASP A 242 32.25 -5.09 -21.96
C ASP A 242 31.12 -4.90 -20.93
N SER A 243 29.97 -5.58 -21.14
CA SER A 243 28.77 -5.50 -20.30
C SER A 243 28.17 -4.09 -20.15
N MET A 244 28.60 -3.13 -20.97
CA MET A 244 28.21 -1.71 -20.90
C MET A 244 27.60 -1.21 -22.21
N THR A 245 28.03 -1.78 -23.34
CA THR A 245 27.58 -1.38 -24.68
C THR A 245 26.38 -2.23 -25.08
N LEU A 246 25.24 -1.56 -25.32
CA LEU A 246 24.08 -2.17 -25.95
C LEU A 246 24.39 -2.40 -27.43
N THR A 247 24.23 -3.63 -27.90
CA THR A 247 24.53 -4.00 -29.29
C THR A 247 23.47 -3.50 -30.26
N ASN A 248 23.84 -3.43 -31.54
CA ASN A 248 22.93 -3.04 -32.61
C ASN A 248 21.84 -4.09 -32.85
N ASP A 249 20.58 -3.71 -32.69
CA ASP A 249 19.42 -4.57 -32.94
C ASP A 249 19.22 -4.91 -34.42
N TYR A 250 19.75 -4.09 -35.34
CA TYR A 250 19.74 -4.43 -36.77
C TYR A 250 20.64 -5.64 -37.09
N GLY A 251 21.57 -6.01 -36.19
CA GLY A 251 22.40 -7.20 -36.34
C GLY A 251 23.11 -7.26 -37.69
N THR A 252 22.81 -8.30 -38.47
CA THR A 252 23.38 -8.55 -39.80
C THR A 252 22.50 -8.07 -40.97
N ALA A 253 21.47 -7.27 -40.71
CA ALA A 253 20.61 -6.71 -41.75
C ALA A 253 21.42 -5.90 -42.77
N ALA A 254 20.92 -5.82 -44.01
CA ALA A 254 21.63 -5.16 -45.12
C ALA A 254 21.89 -3.66 -44.89
N ASN A 255 21.03 -3.00 -44.12
CA ASN A 255 21.17 -1.60 -43.72
C ASN A 255 21.90 -1.43 -42.37
N SER A 256 22.41 -2.49 -41.75
CA SER A 256 23.06 -2.40 -40.43
C SER A 256 24.40 -1.67 -40.50
N ALA A 257 24.66 -0.83 -39.51
CA ALA A 257 25.99 -0.25 -39.26
C ALA A 257 27.02 -1.28 -38.75
N GLY A 258 26.59 -2.53 -38.51
CA GLY A 258 27.43 -3.58 -37.95
C GLY A 258 27.65 -3.38 -36.46
N SER A 259 28.90 -3.57 -36.00
CA SER A 259 29.27 -3.57 -34.58
C SER A 259 29.37 -2.18 -33.95
N VAL A 260 28.31 -1.39 -34.08
CA VAL A 260 28.16 -0.06 -33.47
C VAL A 260 26.99 -0.09 -32.51
N GLY A 261 27.26 0.14 -31.24
CA GLY A 261 26.28 0.14 -30.17
C GLY A 261 26.22 1.47 -29.43
N PHE A 262 25.47 1.46 -28.32
CA PHE A 262 25.27 2.64 -27.48
C PHE A 262 25.69 2.36 -26.05
N GLN A 263 26.35 3.33 -25.43
CA GLN A 263 26.57 3.37 -23.99
C GLN A 263 25.76 4.52 -23.39
N LEU A 264 25.18 4.26 -22.23
CA LEU A 264 24.43 5.25 -21.46
C LEU A 264 25.20 5.64 -20.20
N SER A 265 24.96 6.84 -19.70
CA SER A 265 25.58 7.41 -18.50
C SER A 265 24.57 8.30 -17.77
N MET A 266 24.65 8.34 -16.43
CA MET A 266 23.83 9.22 -15.60
C MET A 266 24.58 10.49 -15.17
N ASP A 267 25.92 10.46 -15.17
CA ASP A 267 26.80 11.54 -14.73
C ASP A 267 27.49 12.27 -15.89
N GLY A 268 27.38 11.74 -17.11
CA GLY A 268 28.05 12.23 -18.31
C GLY A 268 29.53 11.81 -18.43
N SER A 269 30.03 10.97 -17.52
CA SER A 269 31.43 10.51 -17.50
C SER A 269 31.57 8.99 -17.53
N THR A 270 30.71 8.29 -16.79
CA THR A 270 30.84 6.86 -16.53
C THR A 270 29.65 6.13 -17.14
N SER A 271 29.92 5.03 -17.84
CA SER A 271 28.85 4.17 -18.34
C SER A 271 28.07 3.55 -17.18
N ILE A 272 26.75 3.45 -17.34
CA ILE A 272 25.88 2.79 -16.37
C ILE A 272 26.16 1.29 -16.28
N GLY A 273 25.92 0.72 -15.09
CA GLY A 273 25.65 -0.70 -14.95
C GLY A 273 24.17 -1.00 -15.21
N TYR A 274 23.88 -2.17 -15.76
CA TYR A 274 22.52 -2.65 -16.01
C TYR A 274 22.05 -3.63 -14.92
N GLY A 275 20.74 -3.76 -14.76
CA GLY A 275 20.10 -4.68 -13.83
C GLY A 275 19.87 -4.12 -12.41
N ARG A 276 19.11 -4.87 -11.61
CA ARG A 276 18.57 -4.44 -10.30
C ARG A 276 19.63 -4.04 -9.27
N SER A 277 20.85 -4.55 -9.37
CA SER A 277 21.96 -4.18 -8.46
C SER A 277 22.48 -2.75 -8.70
N ASN A 278 22.11 -2.12 -9.82
CA ASN A 278 22.55 -0.79 -10.22
C ASN A 278 21.38 0.20 -10.16
N LEU A 279 20.98 0.59 -8.95
CA LEU A 279 19.89 1.55 -8.72
C LEU A 279 20.38 2.99 -8.89
N TYR A 280 19.63 3.76 -9.67
CA TYR A 280 19.78 5.20 -9.86
C TYR A 280 18.65 5.95 -9.17
N ARG A 281 18.95 7.15 -8.71
CA ARG A 281 18.00 8.02 -8.02
C ARG A 281 17.66 9.22 -8.90
N SER A 282 16.38 9.50 -9.06
CA SER A 282 15.92 10.72 -9.73
C SER A 282 16.06 11.96 -8.86
N GLY A 283 15.89 13.14 -9.46
CA GLY A 283 15.55 14.34 -8.71
C GLY A 283 14.14 14.27 -8.11
N ASP A 284 13.73 15.37 -7.46
CA ASP A 284 12.42 15.45 -6.81
C ASP A 284 11.26 15.26 -7.79
N VAL A 285 10.22 14.54 -7.37
CA VAL A 285 8.98 14.44 -8.14
C VAL A 285 8.21 15.76 -8.05
N LYS A 286 8.11 16.49 -9.18
CA LYS A 286 7.44 17.80 -9.25
C LYS A 286 6.36 17.81 -10.33
N ALA A 287 5.16 18.25 -9.97
CA ALA A 287 4.06 18.47 -10.91
C ALA A 287 3.81 17.28 -11.86
N ASN A 288 3.78 16.07 -11.31
CA ASN A 288 3.55 14.82 -12.05
C ASN A 288 4.59 14.47 -13.12
N ILE A 289 5.76 15.11 -13.11
CA ILE A 289 6.85 14.84 -14.06
C ILE A 289 8.15 14.71 -13.30
N VAL A 290 9.01 13.79 -13.75
CA VAL A 290 10.38 13.67 -13.26
C VAL A 290 11.35 13.76 -14.44
N PRO A 291 12.09 14.86 -14.61
CA PRO A 291 13.11 14.95 -15.64
C PRO A 291 14.30 14.08 -15.26
N ILE A 292 14.82 13.34 -16.23
CA ILE A 292 16.00 12.48 -16.09
C ILE A 292 16.98 12.85 -17.17
N ASN A 293 18.18 13.19 -16.73
CA ASN A 293 19.30 13.45 -17.62
C ASN A 293 19.97 12.12 -17.93
N ILE A 294 19.74 11.60 -19.13
CA ILE A 294 20.48 10.44 -19.65
C ILE A 294 21.51 10.99 -20.61
N TYR A 295 22.76 10.59 -20.43
CA TYR A 295 23.79 10.85 -21.40
C TYR A 295 24.03 9.62 -22.25
N ALA A 296 24.20 9.80 -23.55
CA ALA A 296 24.41 8.70 -24.47
C ALA A 296 25.60 8.99 -25.40
N ARG A 297 26.24 7.93 -25.86
CA ARG A 297 27.28 7.97 -26.89
C ARG A 297 27.27 6.67 -27.67
N THR A 298 27.76 6.73 -28.91
CA THR A 298 28.06 5.52 -29.67
C THR A 298 29.38 4.90 -29.24
N ARG A 299 29.51 3.59 -29.39
CA ARG A 299 30.77 2.85 -29.26
C ARG A 299 30.84 1.72 -30.26
N THR A 300 32.03 1.47 -30.79
CA THR A 300 32.30 0.24 -31.51
C THR A 300 32.44 -0.92 -30.53
N TYR A 301 31.98 -2.10 -30.93
CA TYR A 301 32.23 -3.35 -30.22
C TYR A 301 32.81 -4.39 -31.20
N ALA A 302 33.11 -5.59 -30.71
CA ALA A 302 33.76 -6.63 -31.51
C ALA A 302 33.02 -6.89 -32.84
N GLY A 303 33.73 -6.74 -33.96
CA GLY A 303 33.25 -7.06 -35.30
C GLY A 303 33.46 -5.94 -36.32
N LYS A 304 32.75 -6.03 -37.45
CA LYS A 304 32.91 -5.13 -38.60
C LYS A 304 31.95 -3.95 -38.47
N VAL A 305 32.45 -2.75 -38.74
CA VAL A 305 31.66 -1.53 -38.84
C VAL A 305 31.49 -1.14 -40.30
N THR A 306 30.28 -0.74 -40.68
CA THR A 306 29.93 -0.25 -42.03
C THR A 306 29.03 0.97 -41.92
N ALA A 307 28.81 1.66 -43.04
CA ALA A 307 27.74 2.65 -43.11
C ALA A 307 26.38 1.94 -43.02
N GLY A 308 25.49 2.47 -42.18
CA GLY A 308 24.17 1.89 -41.94
C GLY A 308 23.47 2.50 -40.73
N GLU A 309 22.36 1.89 -40.36
CA GLU A 309 21.54 2.21 -39.19
C GLU A 309 22.01 1.42 -37.96
N THR A 310 21.89 2.06 -36.80
CA THR A 310 22.08 1.43 -35.51
C THR A 310 20.95 1.83 -34.57
N MET A 311 20.47 0.86 -33.81
CA MET A 311 19.43 1.04 -32.81
C MET A 311 19.70 0.08 -31.65
N SER A 312 19.48 0.56 -30.43
CA SER A 312 19.42 -0.30 -29.26
C SER A 312 18.21 0.06 -28.40
N ARG A 313 17.74 -0.92 -27.63
CA ARG A 313 16.61 -0.78 -26.72
C ARG A 313 17.04 -1.08 -25.30
N VAL A 314 16.50 -0.30 -24.39
CA VAL A 314 16.64 -0.47 -22.95
C VAL A 314 15.26 -0.31 -22.32
N LYS A 315 14.98 -1.09 -21.29
CA LYS A 315 13.78 -0.97 -20.47
C LYS A 315 14.16 -0.27 -19.18
N VAL A 316 13.35 0.69 -18.75
CA VAL A 316 13.51 1.35 -17.46
C VAL A 316 12.55 0.70 -16.47
N VAL A 317 13.07 0.22 -15.35
CA VAL A 317 12.27 -0.37 -14.28
C VAL A 317 12.33 0.54 -13.06
N ILE A 318 11.17 0.99 -12.59
CA ILE A 318 11.05 1.79 -11.38
C ILE A 318 10.86 0.85 -10.20
N ASP A 319 11.67 1.02 -9.17
CA ASP A 319 11.65 0.23 -7.94
C ASP A 319 10.82 0.95 -6.88
N TYR A 320 9.53 0.62 -6.83
CA TYR A 320 8.64 1.00 -5.74
C TYR A 320 8.80 -0.02 -4.62
N ASN A 321 9.51 0.38 -3.56
CA ASN A 321 9.54 -0.39 -2.31
C ASN A 321 8.41 0.06 -1.38
#